data_AF-A0A518BJZ6-F1
#
_entry.id   AF-A0A518BJZ6-F1
#
_cell.length_a   1.000
_cell.length_b   1.000
_cell.length_c   1.000
_cell.angle_alpha   90.00
_cell.angle_beta   90.00
_cell.angle_gamma   90.00
#
_symmetry.space_group_name_H-M   'P 1'
#
loop_
_entity.id
_entity.type
_entity.pdbx_description
1 polymer ?
#
loop_
_entity_poly.entity_id
_entity_poly.type
_entity_poly.pdbx_seq_one_letter_code
_entity_poly.pdbx_strand_id
1 'polypeptide(L)'
;MQRRRPLLLTALLTIASCARPGTTGPLLGVEGSPEPPAGVLTARDGWAPPSNWRTLSTIEFEHLLATELPPDVVTPPGAAALDRLAAALGEDPGAATRAALLLARTSHPAAHRRLLERLEQRVLGPLRASDAGDCTSAAALARGPIAAETAERLAQLAVGPKAHPDLEVRTECATAALALGREEVVPYLLAVLRIDTDDALERGEHLTDSPNTAWARGRAAQALCDIAGIEHRVWTDASLPERERHALELETLLLK
;
A
#
# COMPACT_ATOMS: atom_id res chain seq x y z
N MET A 1 -19.03 18.24 21.01
CA MET A 1 -18.70 18.35 19.57
C MET A 1 -18.19 16.99 19.09
N GLN A 2 -19.04 16.20 18.42
CA GLN A 2 -18.64 14.90 17.85
C GLN A 2 -17.83 15.14 16.57
N ARG A 3 -16.53 14.85 16.61
CA ARG A 3 -15.68 14.83 15.41
C ARG A 3 -16.06 13.60 14.58
N ARG A 4 -16.82 13.80 13.51
CA ARG A 4 -17.03 12.77 12.48
C ARG A 4 -15.68 12.48 11.83
N ARG A 5 -15.12 11.30 12.07
CA ARG A 5 -13.98 10.78 11.30
C ARG A 5 -14.45 10.57 9.85
N PRO A 6 -13.73 11.05 8.82
CA PRO A 6 -14.11 10.80 7.44
C PRO A 6 -13.96 9.30 7.13
N LEU A 7 -15.05 8.64 6.75
CA LEU A 7 -15.19 7.22 6.40
C LEU A 7 -14.44 6.81 5.11
N LEU A 8 -13.65 7.71 4.53
CA LEU A 8 -13.05 7.60 3.20
C LEU A 8 -11.87 6.62 3.12
N LEU A 9 -11.19 6.32 4.23
CA LEU A 9 -10.08 5.37 4.20
C LEU A 9 -10.53 3.91 4.29
N THR A 10 -11.72 3.63 4.83
CA THR A 10 -12.18 2.25 5.05
C THR A 10 -12.70 1.61 3.75
N ALA A 11 -13.26 2.40 2.82
CA ALA A 11 -13.84 1.87 1.58
C ALA A 11 -12.79 1.41 0.54
N LEU A 12 -11.54 1.87 0.61
CA LEU A 12 -10.44 1.37 -0.23
C LEU A 12 -9.80 0.07 0.31
N LEU A 13 -10.17 -0.34 1.53
CA LEU A 13 -9.62 -1.50 2.25
C LEU A 13 -10.50 -2.75 2.19
N THR A 14 -11.71 -2.71 1.63
CA THR A 14 -12.65 -3.84 1.65
C THR A 14 -13.10 -4.29 0.25
N ILE A 15 -12.16 -4.36 -0.72
CA ILE A 15 -12.42 -4.99 -2.02
C ILE A 15 -11.42 -6.14 -2.21
N ALA A 16 -11.96 -7.35 -2.07
CA ALA A 16 -11.46 -8.65 -2.53
C ALA A 16 -10.11 -9.15 -1.99
N SER A 17 -10.16 -9.76 -0.80
CA SER A 17 -9.33 -10.93 -0.47
C SER A 17 -9.81 -12.13 -1.29
N CYS A 18 -9.56 -12.11 -2.61
CA CYS A 18 -9.86 -13.22 -3.51
C CYS A 18 -8.60 -13.60 -4.29
N ALA A 19 -8.23 -14.88 -4.15
CA ALA A 19 -7.17 -15.60 -4.86
C ALA A 19 -5.73 -15.32 -4.42
N ARG A 20 -5.27 -16.00 -3.35
CA ARG A 20 -3.92 -16.57 -3.35
C ARG A 20 -3.80 -17.53 -4.55
N PRO A 21 -2.78 -17.43 -5.41
CA PRO A 21 -2.50 -18.51 -6.35
C PRO A 21 -2.13 -19.77 -5.56
N GLY A 22 -2.99 -20.78 -5.66
CA GLY A 22 -2.84 -22.06 -4.99
C GLY A 22 -1.56 -22.78 -5.41
N THR A 23 -0.97 -23.43 -4.43
CA THR A 23 0.22 -24.28 -4.50
C THR A 23 0.12 -25.29 -5.65
N THR A 24 1.22 -25.40 -6.39
CA THR A 24 1.44 -26.24 -7.58
C THR A 24 1.05 -27.71 -7.41
N GLY A 25 0.00 -28.13 -8.12
CA GLY A 25 -0.26 -29.53 -8.48
C GLY A 25 0.33 -29.88 -9.86
N PRO A 26 0.62 -31.17 -10.14
CA PRO A 26 1.35 -31.58 -11.33
C PRO A 26 0.52 -31.41 -12.62
N LEU A 27 1.16 -30.77 -13.61
CA LEU A 27 0.65 -30.50 -14.96
C LEU A 27 0.40 -31.80 -15.74
N LEU A 28 -0.86 -32.14 -15.96
CA LEU A 28 -1.28 -33.04 -17.04
C LEU A 28 -1.74 -32.19 -18.24
N GLY A 29 -1.12 -32.47 -19.39
CA GLY A 29 -1.21 -31.68 -20.60
C GLY A 29 -2.64 -31.53 -21.15
N VAL A 30 -2.97 -30.28 -21.49
CA VAL A 30 -4.07 -29.95 -22.40
C VAL A 30 -3.51 -28.94 -23.40
N GLU A 31 -3.11 -29.45 -24.57
CA GLU A 31 -2.84 -28.64 -25.75
C GLU A 31 -4.17 -28.12 -26.29
N GLY A 32 -4.47 -26.87 -25.97
CA GLY A 32 -5.60 -26.14 -26.53
C GLY A 32 -5.36 -24.66 -26.28
N SER A 33 -4.67 -24.01 -27.22
CA SER A 33 -4.37 -22.58 -27.15
C SER A 33 -5.69 -21.80 -27.15
N PRO A 34 -6.11 -21.19 -26.02
CA PRO A 34 -7.31 -20.38 -26.03
C PRO A 34 -7.02 -19.11 -26.82
N GLU A 35 -7.85 -18.85 -27.82
CA GLU A 35 -7.90 -17.61 -28.55
C GLU A 35 -8.01 -16.45 -27.53
N PRO A 36 -7.11 -15.44 -27.57
CA PRO A 36 -7.14 -14.37 -26.60
C PRO A 36 -8.49 -13.64 -26.69
N PRO A 37 -9.14 -13.33 -25.55
CA PRO A 37 -10.42 -12.63 -25.56
C PRO A 37 -10.26 -11.31 -26.33
N ALA A 38 -11.09 -11.17 -27.36
CA ALA A 38 -11.19 -10.00 -28.20
C ALA A 38 -11.57 -8.78 -27.35
N GLY A 39 -10.56 -7.99 -26.99
CA GLY A 39 -10.75 -6.79 -26.17
C GLY A 39 -9.48 -5.99 -25.94
N VAL A 40 -8.49 -6.06 -26.83
CA VAL A 40 -7.41 -5.06 -26.82
C VAL A 40 -8.01 -3.78 -27.40
N LEU A 41 -8.43 -2.87 -26.52
CA LEU A 41 -8.78 -1.50 -26.90
C LEU A 41 -7.54 -0.89 -27.57
N THR A 42 -7.54 -0.87 -28.89
CA THR A 42 -6.55 -0.15 -29.70
C THR A 42 -6.81 1.36 -29.60
N ALA A 43 -6.66 1.93 -28.41
CA ALA A 43 -6.70 3.37 -28.23
C ALA A 43 -5.34 3.95 -28.61
N ARG A 44 -5.27 4.55 -29.80
CA ARG A 44 -4.08 5.28 -30.31
C ARG A 44 -3.71 6.50 -29.46
N ASP A 45 -4.58 6.91 -28.53
CA ASP A 45 -4.37 8.00 -27.60
C ASP A 45 -4.52 7.42 -26.19
N GLY A 46 -3.40 7.27 -25.46
CA GLY A 46 -3.42 6.72 -24.10
C GLY A 46 -4.40 7.46 -23.19
N TRP A 47 -4.90 6.78 -22.16
CA TRP A 47 -5.91 7.32 -21.25
C TRP A 47 -5.43 8.59 -20.54
N ALA A 48 -6.34 9.53 -20.29
CA ALA A 48 -6.09 10.73 -19.52
C ALA A 48 -7.27 11.03 -18.60
N PRO A 49 -7.03 11.40 -17.32
CA PRO A 49 -8.14 11.74 -16.44
C PRO A 49 -8.81 13.05 -16.88
N PRO A 50 -10.12 13.21 -16.58
CA PRO A 50 -10.85 14.44 -16.87
C PRO A 50 -10.20 15.63 -16.17
N SER A 51 -10.23 16.83 -16.76
CA SER A 51 -9.50 18.00 -16.26
C SER A 51 -9.83 18.39 -14.81
N ASN A 52 -11.01 18.04 -14.33
CA ASN A 52 -11.52 18.30 -12.98
C ASN A 52 -11.33 17.13 -11.99
N TRP A 53 -10.54 16.10 -12.30
CA TRP A 53 -10.35 14.92 -11.42
C TRP A 53 -9.96 15.27 -9.98
N ARG A 54 -9.25 16.39 -9.79
CA ARG A 54 -8.82 16.91 -8.48
C ARG A 54 -9.98 17.39 -7.60
N THR A 55 -11.04 17.89 -8.23
CA THR A 55 -12.15 18.58 -7.56
C THR A 55 -13.47 17.82 -7.60
N LEU A 56 -13.53 16.66 -8.28
CA LEU A 56 -14.67 15.74 -8.21
C LEU A 56 -15.07 15.46 -6.76
N SER A 57 -16.35 15.24 -6.49
CA SER A 57 -16.74 14.66 -5.20
C SER A 57 -16.15 13.26 -5.04
N THR A 58 -16.11 12.75 -3.80
CA THR A 58 -15.64 11.37 -3.53
C THR A 58 -16.39 10.34 -4.37
N ILE A 59 -17.72 10.44 -4.43
CA ILE A 59 -18.57 9.49 -5.15
C ILE A 59 -18.29 9.55 -6.66
N GLU A 60 -18.16 10.75 -7.22
CA GLU A 60 -17.83 10.92 -8.64
C GLU A 60 -16.42 10.40 -8.96
N PHE A 61 -15.46 10.60 -8.07
CA PHE A 61 -14.11 10.09 -8.23
C PHE A 61 -14.05 8.55 -8.15
N GLU A 62 -14.78 7.94 -7.22
CA GLU A 62 -14.91 6.47 -7.14
C GLU A 62 -15.58 5.91 -8.39
N HIS A 63 -16.64 6.57 -8.88
CA HIS A 63 -17.31 6.20 -10.11
C HIS A 63 -16.38 6.29 -11.33
N LEU A 64 -15.58 7.36 -11.42
CA LEU A 64 -14.53 7.52 -12.43
C LEU A 64 -13.56 6.33 -12.41
N LEU A 65 -13.02 5.97 -11.24
CA LEU A 65 -12.11 4.84 -11.12
C LEU A 65 -12.78 3.52 -11.54
N ALA A 66 -14.02 3.29 -11.14
CA ALA A 66 -14.74 2.05 -11.45
C ALA A 66 -15.07 1.90 -12.94
N THR A 67 -15.40 3.00 -13.62
CA THR A 67 -15.87 3.00 -15.01
C THR A 67 -14.74 3.11 -16.02
N GLU A 68 -13.73 3.96 -15.76
CA GLU A 68 -12.65 4.20 -16.72
C GLU A 68 -11.39 3.37 -16.44
N LEU A 69 -11.17 2.96 -15.19
CA LEU A 69 -9.98 2.22 -14.77
C LEU A 69 -10.33 0.96 -13.96
N PRO A 70 -11.09 0.01 -14.52
CA PRO A 70 -11.45 -1.22 -13.81
C PRO A 70 -10.19 -2.01 -13.39
N PRO A 71 -10.21 -2.68 -12.22
CA PRO A 71 -9.00 -3.20 -11.57
C PRO A 71 -8.27 -4.29 -12.35
N ASP A 72 -8.97 -5.00 -13.24
CA ASP A 72 -8.43 -6.14 -14.02
C ASP A 72 -8.04 -5.75 -15.45
N VAL A 73 -8.07 -4.46 -15.78
CA VAL A 73 -7.76 -3.95 -17.13
C VAL A 73 -6.54 -3.03 -17.06
N VAL A 74 -5.49 -3.40 -17.80
CA VAL A 74 -4.35 -2.51 -18.01
C VAL A 74 -4.77 -1.40 -18.95
N THR A 75 -4.75 -0.16 -18.45
CA THR A 75 -5.15 1.04 -19.20
C THR A 75 -3.96 2.00 -19.32
N PRO A 76 -3.17 1.93 -20.41
CA PRO A 76 -1.98 2.75 -20.57
C PRO A 76 -2.31 4.26 -20.54
N PRO A 77 -1.73 5.04 -19.61
CA PRO A 77 -1.92 6.48 -19.60
C PRO A 77 -1.15 7.14 -20.74
N GLY A 78 -1.70 8.20 -21.34
CA GLY A 78 -0.95 9.06 -22.25
C GLY A 78 0.21 9.76 -21.53
N ALA A 79 1.32 10.03 -22.22
CA ALA A 79 2.53 10.59 -21.60
C ALA A 79 2.26 11.90 -20.82
N ALA A 80 1.50 12.82 -21.40
CA ALA A 80 1.13 14.07 -20.73
C ALA A 80 0.24 13.84 -19.49
N ALA A 81 -0.63 12.83 -19.53
CA ALA A 81 -1.45 12.46 -18.37
C ALA A 81 -0.59 11.85 -17.25
N LEU A 82 0.35 10.97 -17.62
CA LEU A 82 1.30 10.36 -16.69
C LEU A 82 2.15 11.43 -15.99
N ASP A 83 2.72 12.38 -16.73
CA ASP A 83 3.54 13.45 -16.15
C ASP A 83 2.71 14.39 -15.27
N ARG A 84 1.50 14.75 -15.69
CA ARG A 84 0.57 15.56 -14.90
C ARG A 84 0.19 14.88 -13.58
N LEU A 85 -0.06 13.57 -13.61
CA LEU A 85 -0.38 12.79 -12.41
C LEU A 85 0.84 12.62 -11.51
N ALA A 86 2.02 12.35 -12.08
CA ALA A 86 3.26 12.24 -11.33
C ALA A 86 3.62 13.55 -10.61
N ALA A 87 3.45 14.70 -11.27
CA ALA A 87 3.64 16.01 -10.64
C ALA A 87 2.68 16.22 -9.45
N ALA A 88 1.43 15.77 -9.59
CA ALA A 88 0.41 15.91 -8.56
C ALA A 88 0.68 15.08 -7.30
N LEU A 89 1.55 14.07 -7.36
CA LEU A 89 1.97 13.30 -6.18
C LEU A 89 2.73 14.14 -5.14
N GLY A 90 3.33 15.26 -5.55
CA GLY A 90 4.04 16.19 -4.66
C GLY A 90 3.22 17.43 -4.27
N GLU A 91 1.93 17.47 -4.58
CA GLU A 91 1.05 18.61 -4.27
C GLU A 91 0.35 18.43 -2.91
N ASP A 92 -0.82 19.06 -2.71
CA ASP A 92 -1.59 18.90 -1.48
C ASP A 92 -2.08 17.45 -1.30
N PRO A 93 -2.36 17.02 -0.05
CA PRO A 93 -2.69 15.63 0.25
C PRO A 93 -3.86 15.05 -0.55
N GLY A 94 -4.87 15.88 -0.86
CA GLY A 94 -6.06 15.44 -1.59
C GLY A 94 -5.74 15.14 -3.05
N ALA A 95 -5.00 16.04 -3.70
CA ALA A 95 -4.51 15.84 -5.06
C ALA A 95 -3.53 14.66 -5.14
N ALA A 96 -2.59 14.55 -4.21
CA ALA A 96 -1.60 13.48 -4.17
C ALA A 96 -2.24 12.08 -4.01
N THR A 97 -3.19 11.95 -3.08
CA THR A 97 -3.94 10.69 -2.86
C THR A 97 -4.70 10.27 -4.11
N ARG A 98 -5.42 11.20 -4.75
CA ARG A 98 -6.18 10.92 -5.97
C ARG A 98 -5.27 10.58 -7.15
N ALA A 99 -4.14 11.28 -7.30
CA ALA A 99 -3.15 10.97 -8.32
C ALA A 99 -2.58 9.56 -8.14
N ALA A 100 -2.24 9.19 -6.90
CA ALA A 100 -1.75 7.85 -6.58
C ALA A 100 -2.77 6.77 -6.96
N LEU A 101 -4.05 6.98 -6.64
CA LEU A 101 -5.13 6.06 -7.02
C LEU A 101 -5.33 5.95 -8.53
N LEU A 102 -5.33 7.07 -9.27
CA LEU A 102 -5.45 7.05 -10.72
C LEU A 102 -4.28 6.30 -11.36
N LEU A 103 -3.05 6.58 -10.93
CA LEU A 103 -1.85 5.89 -11.41
C LEU A 103 -1.91 4.39 -11.11
N ALA A 104 -2.25 4.01 -9.88
CA ALA A 104 -2.38 2.61 -9.48
C ALA A 104 -3.40 1.86 -10.33
N ARG A 105 -4.55 2.48 -10.58
CA ARG A 105 -5.68 1.86 -11.30
C ARG A 105 -5.46 1.72 -12.80
N THR A 106 -4.44 2.34 -13.37
CA THR A 106 -4.01 2.02 -14.75
C THR A 106 -3.39 0.64 -14.88
N SER A 107 -2.91 0.05 -13.77
CA SER A 107 -2.14 -1.20 -13.74
C SER A 107 -0.97 -1.22 -14.75
N HIS A 108 -0.47 -0.04 -15.13
CA HIS A 108 0.54 0.11 -16.15
C HIS A 108 1.93 0.26 -15.52
N PRO A 109 2.97 -0.46 -15.98
CA PRO A 109 4.31 -0.43 -15.37
C PRO A 109 4.93 0.98 -15.27
N ALA A 110 4.67 1.84 -16.25
CA ALA A 110 5.15 3.23 -16.21
C ALA A 110 4.51 4.05 -15.07
N ALA A 111 3.24 3.80 -14.74
CA ALA A 111 2.56 4.44 -13.62
C ALA A 111 3.09 3.92 -12.28
N HIS A 112 3.29 2.61 -12.16
CA HIS A 112 3.93 2.01 -10.97
C HIS A 112 5.33 2.58 -10.73
N ARG A 113 6.12 2.79 -11.80
CA ARG A 113 7.43 3.43 -11.70
C ARG A 113 7.32 4.85 -11.14
N ARG A 114 6.33 5.66 -11.56
CA ARG A 114 6.12 7.02 -11.00
C ARG A 114 5.76 7.00 -9.51
N LEU A 115 4.93 6.05 -9.07
CA LEU A 115 4.62 5.86 -7.66
C LEU A 115 5.88 5.53 -6.84
N LEU A 116 6.72 4.62 -7.34
CA LEU A 116 7.96 4.23 -6.68
C LEU A 116 8.99 5.37 -6.66
N GLU A 117 9.18 6.07 -7.78
CA GLU A 117 10.04 7.24 -7.89
C GLU A 117 9.65 8.32 -6.88
N ARG A 118 8.34 8.52 -6.65
CA ARG A 118 7.84 9.45 -5.64
C ARG A 118 8.28 9.03 -4.22
N LEU A 119 8.04 7.78 -3.83
CA LEU A 119 8.42 7.27 -2.50
C LEU A 119 9.93 7.38 -2.24
N GLU A 120 10.74 7.21 -3.29
CA GLU A 120 12.19 7.30 -3.20
C GLU A 120 12.72 8.72 -2.99
N GLN A 121 11.89 9.74 -3.17
CA GLN A 121 12.26 11.11 -2.80
C GLN A 121 12.40 11.27 -1.28
N ARG A 122 11.80 10.37 -0.48
CA ARG A 122 11.97 10.30 0.99
C ARG A 122 11.67 11.63 1.69
N VAL A 123 10.64 12.32 1.23
CA VAL A 123 10.28 13.63 1.75
C VAL A 123 9.43 13.45 2.99
N LEU A 124 9.91 13.92 4.14
CA LEU A 124 9.06 14.08 5.32
C LEU A 124 8.16 15.31 5.11
N GLY A 125 6.85 15.08 5.08
CA GLY A 125 5.90 16.16 4.93
C GLY A 125 5.82 17.06 6.17
N PRO A 126 5.46 18.36 6.02
CA PRO A 126 5.45 19.32 7.13
C PRO A 126 4.30 19.10 8.11
N LEU A 127 3.25 18.41 7.67
CA LEU A 127 2.03 18.13 8.44
C LEU A 127 1.74 16.64 8.39
N ARG A 128 1.08 16.13 9.43
CA ARG A 128 0.64 14.73 9.50
C ARG A 128 -0.05 14.26 8.23
N ALA A 129 -1.03 14.99 7.70
CA ALA A 129 -1.78 14.55 6.52
C ALA A 129 -0.97 14.56 5.21
N SER A 130 0.27 15.05 5.22
CA SER A 130 1.11 15.19 4.02
C SER A 130 1.60 13.85 3.48
N ASP A 131 1.64 12.82 4.33
CA ASP A 131 2.05 11.46 3.99
C ASP A 131 0.97 10.67 3.23
N ALA A 132 -0.29 11.13 3.21
CA ALA A 132 -1.42 10.35 2.71
C ALA A 132 -1.23 9.90 1.25
N GLY A 133 -0.66 10.75 0.40
CA GLY A 133 -0.32 10.41 -0.98
C GLY A 133 0.76 9.33 -1.09
N ASP A 134 1.78 9.39 -0.22
CA ASP A 134 2.88 8.44 -0.19
C ASP A 134 2.44 7.09 0.41
N CYS A 135 1.70 7.09 1.52
CA CYS A 135 1.05 5.90 2.06
C CYS A 135 0.15 5.22 1.03
N THR A 136 -0.65 6.01 0.27
CA THR A 136 -1.50 5.49 -0.81
C THR A 136 -0.66 4.91 -1.95
N SER A 137 0.44 5.56 -2.31
CA SER A 137 1.36 5.08 -3.35
C SER A 137 2.02 3.76 -2.96
N ALA A 138 2.48 3.62 -1.72
CA ALA A 138 3.05 2.38 -1.20
C ALA A 138 2.01 1.25 -1.16
N ALA A 139 0.82 1.51 -0.62
CA ALA A 139 -0.27 0.53 -0.57
C ALA A 139 -0.72 0.07 -1.98
N ALA A 140 -0.74 0.99 -2.95
CA ALA A 140 -1.06 0.69 -4.33
C ALA A 140 -0.03 -0.26 -4.98
N LEU A 141 1.26 -0.08 -4.67
CA LEU A 141 2.34 -0.93 -5.13
C LEU A 141 2.37 -2.32 -4.45
N ALA A 142 1.38 -2.67 -3.63
CA ALA A 142 1.18 -4.05 -3.19
C ALA A 142 0.23 -4.83 -4.12
N ARG A 143 -0.42 -4.14 -5.08
CA ARG A 143 -1.55 -4.69 -5.85
C ARG A 143 -1.20 -4.88 -7.32
N GLY A 144 -1.56 -6.04 -7.87
CA GLY A 144 -1.45 -6.35 -9.30
C GLY A 144 -0.10 -6.93 -9.71
N PRO A 145 0.12 -7.12 -11.03
CA PRO A 145 1.37 -7.64 -11.56
C PRO A 145 2.47 -6.59 -11.42
N ILE A 146 3.41 -6.84 -10.52
CA ILE A 146 4.49 -5.91 -10.18
C ILE A 146 5.85 -6.54 -10.46
N ALA A 147 6.82 -5.72 -10.89
CA ALA A 147 8.17 -6.18 -11.11
C ALA A 147 8.82 -6.60 -9.79
N ALA A 148 9.57 -7.71 -9.78
CA ALA A 148 10.24 -8.21 -8.57
C ALA A 148 11.16 -7.15 -7.92
N GLU A 149 11.79 -6.30 -8.71
CA GLU A 149 12.62 -5.16 -8.24
C GLU A 149 11.83 -4.16 -7.38
N THR A 150 10.54 -3.98 -7.64
CA THR A 150 9.69 -3.09 -6.83
C THR A 150 9.56 -3.60 -5.40
N ALA A 151 9.42 -4.91 -5.21
CA ALA A 151 9.35 -5.50 -3.87
C ALA A 151 10.64 -5.25 -3.07
N GLU A 152 11.79 -5.42 -3.71
CA GLU A 152 13.10 -5.13 -3.11
C GLU A 152 13.24 -3.66 -2.71
N ARG A 153 12.85 -2.75 -3.61
CA ARG A 153 12.95 -1.31 -3.37
C ARG A 153 12.00 -0.85 -2.25
N LEU A 154 10.80 -1.42 -2.17
CA LEU A 154 9.87 -1.19 -1.04
C LEU A 154 10.47 -1.68 0.29
N ALA A 155 11.09 -2.87 0.31
CA ALA A 155 11.80 -3.36 1.50
C ALA A 155 12.94 -2.40 1.90
N GLN A 156 13.72 -1.88 0.95
CA GLN A 156 14.76 -0.89 1.22
C GLN A 156 14.21 0.44 1.76
N LEU A 157 13.03 0.87 1.30
CA LEU A 157 12.34 2.05 1.84
C LEU A 157 11.80 1.80 3.27
N ALA A 158 11.52 0.57 3.65
CA ALA A 158 11.07 0.22 5.00
C ALA A 158 12.22 0.07 6.01
N VAL A 159 13.21 -0.78 5.68
CA VAL A 159 14.23 -1.27 6.63
C VAL A 159 15.67 -1.08 6.14
N GLY A 160 15.88 -0.49 4.97
CA GLY A 160 17.21 -0.25 4.41
C GLY A 160 17.99 0.86 5.13
N PRO A 161 19.29 1.01 4.82
CA PRO A 161 20.15 2.05 5.41
C PRO A 161 19.70 3.48 5.08
N LYS A 162 18.87 3.63 4.05
CA LYS A 162 18.20 4.88 3.66
C LYS A 162 16.69 4.66 3.65
N ALA A 163 16.14 4.08 4.72
CA ALA A 163 14.69 3.96 4.89
C ALA A 163 14.01 5.33 4.76
N HIS A 164 12.73 5.32 4.39
CA HIS A 164 11.91 6.52 4.36
C HIS A 164 11.88 7.13 5.78
N PRO A 165 11.93 8.47 5.97
CA PRO A 165 11.97 9.06 7.32
C PRO A 165 10.62 8.99 8.05
N ASP A 166 9.52 8.98 7.30
CA ASP A 166 8.16 8.95 7.86
C ASP A 166 7.72 7.54 8.28
N LEU A 167 7.28 7.36 9.53
CA LEU A 167 6.86 6.07 10.10
C LEU A 167 5.66 5.46 9.37
N GLU A 168 4.65 6.25 9.03
CA GLU A 168 3.43 5.75 8.39
C GLU A 168 3.77 5.26 6.97
N VAL A 169 4.56 6.02 6.22
CA VAL A 169 5.02 5.63 4.87
C VAL A 169 5.93 4.39 4.92
N ARG A 170 6.88 4.31 5.86
CA ARG A 170 7.72 3.11 6.04
C ARG A 170 6.88 1.87 6.35
N THR A 171 5.85 2.01 7.17
CA THR A 171 4.96 0.92 7.55
C THR A 171 4.18 0.40 6.34
N GLU A 172 3.69 1.28 5.47
CA GLU A 172 3.05 0.85 4.21
C GLU A 172 4.05 0.24 3.23
N CYS A 173 5.27 0.77 3.14
CA CYS A 173 6.31 0.16 2.31
C CYS A 173 6.64 -1.26 2.80
N ALA A 174 6.74 -1.47 4.12
CA ALA A 174 6.95 -2.78 4.72
C ALA A 174 5.76 -3.72 4.45
N THR A 175 4.54 -3.22 4.63
CA THR A 175 3.30 -3.98 4.37
C THR A 175 3.21 -4.42 2.90
N ALA A 176 3.50 -3.51 1.98
CA ALA A 176 3.51 -3.78 0.55
C ALA A 176 4.61 -4.77 0.16
N ALA A 177 5.83 -4.59 0.71
CA ALA A 177 6.93 -5.52 0.48
C ALA A 177 6.61 -6.94 0.99
N LEU A 178 6.01 -7.05 2.19
CA LEU A 178 5.58 -8.32 2.76
C LEU A 178 4.52 -9.01 1.90
N ALA A 179 3.52 -8.26 1.40
CA ALA A 179 2.51 -8.79 0.49
C ALA A 179 3.12 -9.31 -0.84
N LEU A 180 4.28 -8.78 -1.22
CA LEU A 180 5.07 -9.22 -2.37
C LEU A 180 6.13 -10.28 -2.02
N GLY A 181 6.09 -10.85 -0.81
CA GLY A 181 6.95 -11.96 -0.38
C GLY A 181 8.31 -11.56 0.20
N ARG A 182 8.51 -10.29 0.60
CA ARG A 182 9.73 -9.83 1.28
C ARG A 182 9.59 -9.96 2.78
N GLU A 183 9.94 -11.12 3.31
CA GLU A 183 9.79 -11.44 4.74
C GLU A 183 10.82 -10.73 5.64
N GLU A 184 11.90 -10.17 5.09
CA GLU A 184 12.89 -9.46 5.89
C GLU A 184 12.36 -8.20 6.60
N VAL A 185 11.17 -7.71 6.21
CA VAL A 185 10.48 -6.58 6.86
C VAL A 185 9.67 -6.99 8.09
N VAL A 186 9.48 -8.29 8.33
CA VAL A 186 8.69 -8.81 9.47
C VAL A 186 9.22 -8.31 10.82
N PRO A 187 10.54 -8.35 11.13
CA PRO A 187 11.05 -7.81 12.39
C PRO A 187 10.72 -6.33 12.59
N TYR A 188 10.75 -5.52 11.53
CA TYR A 188 10.38 -4.11 11.61
C TYR A 188 8.89 -3.92 11.91
N LEU A 189 8.01 -4.68 11.25
CA LEU A 189 6.56 -4.61 11.51
C LEU A 189 6.23 -5.06 12.96
N LEU A 190 6.94 -6.06 13.50
CA LEU A 190 6.81 -6.46 14.90
C LEU A 190 7.27 -5.33 15.84
N ALA A 191 8.39 -4.67 15.54
CA ALA A 191 8.85 -3.50 16.30
C ALA A 191 7.82 -2.34 16.24
N VAL A 192 7.14 -2.14 15.10
CA VAL A 192 6.03 -1.17 15.01
C VAL A 192 4.90 -1.51 15.99
N LEU A 193 4.51 -2.78 16.13
CA LEU A 193 3.47 -3.20 17.10
C LEU A 193 3.85 -2.89 18.54
N ARG A 194 5.15 -3.03 18.86
CA ARG A 194 5.72 -2.81 20.18
C ARG A 194 5.97 -1.36 20.53
N ILE A 195 5.73 -0.39 19.64
CA ILE A 195 5.92 1.02 19.98
C ILE A 195 5.20 1.38 21.30
N ASP A 196 5.91 2.06 22.18
CA ASP A 196 5.51 2.47 23.54
C ASP A 196 5.44 1.35 24.60
N THR A 197 5.82 0.11 24.27
CA THR A 197 5.85 -1.03 25.21
C THR A 197 7.16 -1.12 25.99
N ASP A 198 7.15 -1.82 27.12
CA ASP A 198 8.36 -2.03 27.93
C ASP A 198 9.33 -2.96 27.19
N ASP A 199 8.82 -3.98 26.48
CA ASP A 199 9.63 -4.87 25.62
C ASP A 199 10.37 -4.09 24.51
N ALA A 200 9.73 -3.09 23.89
CA ALA A 200 10.43 -2.23 22.92
C ALA A 200 11.59 -1.46 23.56
N LEU A 201 11.39 -0.93 24.77
CA LEU A 201 12.42 -0.21 25.50
C LEU A 201 13.62 -1.12 25.83
N GLU A 202 13.35 -2.32 26.34
CA GLU A 202 14.37 -3.33 26.65
C GLU A 202 15.17 -3.76 25.43
N ARG A 203 14.52 -3.86 24.27
CA ARG A 203 15.15 -4.17 22.97
C ARG A 203 15.86 -2.98 22.33
N GLY A 204 15.74 -1.77 22.89
CA GLY A 204 16.28 -0.55 22.31
C GLY A 204 15.59 -0.15 21.00
N GLU A 205 14.35 -0.58 20.78
CA GLU A 205 13.56 -0.26 19.59
C GLU A 205 13.02 1.17 19.70
N HIS A 206 13.68 2.11 19.01
CA HIS A 206 13.24 3.50 18.94
C HIS A 206 12.91 3.90 17.50
N LEU A 207 11.65 3.72 17.10
CA LEU A 207 11.20 3.96 15.72
C LEU A 207 10.71 5.39 15.47
N THR A 208 10.18 6.07 16.49
CA THR A 208 9.65 7.43 16.38
C THR A 208 9.52 8.09 17.76
N ASP A 209 9.53 9.42 17.78
CA ASP A 209 9.11 10.25 18.91
C ASP A 209 7.62 10.69 18.82
N SER A 210 6.93 10.34 17.72
CA SER A 210 5.54 10.74 17.51
C SER A 210 4.61 9.99 18.46
N PRO A 211 3.73 10.68 19.21
CA PRO A 211 2.71 10.01 20.03
C PRO A 211 1.57 9.40 19.19
N ASN A 212 1.57 9.61 17.88
CA ASN A 212 0.48 9.22 16.98
C ASN A 212 0.77 7.92 16.22
N THR A 213 0.97 6.82 16.93
CA THR A 213 1.41 5.53 16.33
C THR A 213 0.29 4.55 16.04
N ALA A 214 -0.94 4.86 16.45
CA ALA A 214 -2.09 3.97 16.36
C ALA A 214 -2.35 3.46 14.93
N TRP A 215 -2.24 4.34 13.92
CA TRP A 215 -2.46 3.95 12.52
C TRP A 215 -1.39 2.97 12.04
N ALA A 216 -0.11 3.31 12.20
CA ALA A 216 1.00 2.44 11.82
C ALA A 216 0.91 1.06 12.52
N ARG A 217 0.58 1.04 13.83
CA ARG A 217 0.33 -0.19 14.58
C ARG A 217 -0.80 -1.03 13.98
N GLY A 218 -1.93 -0.42 13.65
CA GLY A 218 -3.06 -1.12 13.03
C GLY A 218 -2.73 -1.71 11.66
N ARG A 219 -1.93 -0.98 10.86
CA ARG A 219 -1.49 -1.45 9.53
C ARG A 219 -0.48 -2.59 9.63
N ALA A 220 0.52 -2.47 10.51
CA ALA A 220 1.47 -3.54 10.76
C ALA A 220 0.78 -4.81 11.26
N ALA A 221 -0.18 -4.68 12.18
CA ALA A 221 -0.92 -5.81 12.71
C ALA A 221 -1.71 -6.54 11.63
N GLN A 222 -2.45 -5.79 10.81
CA GLN A 222 -3.20 -6.35 9.70
C GLN A 222 -2.28 -7.15 8.77
N ALA A 223 -1.14 -6.57 8.37
CA ALA A 223 -0.18 -7.21 7.47
C ALA A 223 0.39 -8.52 8.07
N LEU A 224 0.76 -8.49 9.36
CA LEU A 224 1.30 -9.65 10.07
C LEU A 224 0.25 -10.75 10.29
N CYS A 225 -1.00 -10.39 10.58
CA CYS A 225 -2.10 -11.35 10.68
C CYS A 225 -2.43 -11.98 9.32
N ASP A 226 -2.44 -11.18 8.24
CA ASP A 226 -2.71 -11.65 6.89
C ASP A 226 -1.66 -12.67 6.43
N ILE A 227 -0.37 -12.41 6.68
CA ILE A 227 0.68 -13.37 6.33
C ILE A 227 0.62 -14.63 7.20
N ALA A 228 0.34 -14.49 8.50
CA ALA A 228 0.17 -15.61 9.43
C ALA A 228 -1.11 -16.43 9.17
N GLY A 229 -2.04 -15.94 8.35
CA GLY A 229 -3.31 -16.61 8.05
C GLY A 229 -4.25 -16.66 9.25
N ILE A 230 -4.20 -15.67 10.14
CA ILE A 230 -5.06 -15.56 11.32
C ILE A 230 -5.98 -14.34 11.22
N GLU A 231 -7.09 -14.40 11.93
CA GLU A 231 -7.99 -13.24 12.05
C GLU A 231 -7.25 -12.06 12.71
N HIS A 232 -7.42 -10.86 12.14
CA HIS A 232 -6.86 -9.63 12.72
C HIS A 232 -7.53 -9.32 14.06
N ARG A 233 -6.76 -9.44 15.14
CA ARG A 233 -7.22 -9.29 16.53
C ARG A 233 -6.51 -8.19 17.31
N VAL A 234 -5.58 -7.48 16.69
CA VAL A 234 -4.83 -6.42 17.37
C VAL A 234 -5.64 -5.14 17.32
N TRP A 235 -6.05 -4.66 18.49
CA TRP A 235 -6.74 -3.39 18.62
C TRP A 235 -5.71 -2.29 18.90
N THR A 236 -5.72 -1.23 18.07
CA THR A 236 -4.80 -0.08 18.21
C THR A 236 -4.89 0.59 19.58
N ASP A 237 -6.04 0.42 20.24
CA ASP A 237 -6.39 1.02 21.53
C ASP A 237 -6.27 0.00 22.69
N ALA A 238 -5.72 -1.19 22.44
CA ALA A 238 -5.46 -2.19 23.49
C ALA A 238 -4.44 -1.68 24.52
N SER A 239 -4.52 -2.24 25.73
CA SER A 239 -3.56 -1.92 26.80
C SER A 239 -2.14 -2.35 26.42
N LEU A 240 -1.12 -1.76 27.06
CA LEU A 240 0.28 -2.11 26.80
C LEU A 240 0.56 -3.61 26.94
N PRO A 241 0.15 -4.30 28.04
CA PRO A 241 0.39 -5.74 28.18
C PRO A 241 -0.31 -6.60 27.13
N GLU A 242 -1.50 -6.20 26.68
CA GLU A 242 -2.19 -6.90 25.60
C GLU A 242 -1.46 -6.76 24.27
N ARG A 243 -0.91 -5.58 23.98
CA ARG A 243 -0.12 -5.34 22.77
C ARG A 243 1.17 -6.17 22.77
N GLU A 244 1.88 -6.22 23.89
CA GLU A 244 3.07 -7.07 24.05
C GLU A 244 2.75 -8.55 23.83
N ARG A 245 1.68 -9.05 24.46
CA ARG A 245 1.23 -10.43 24.26
C ARG A 245 0.95 -10.74 22.79
N HIS A 246 0.24 -9.85 22.10
CA HIS A 246 -0.07 -10.05 20.68
C HIS A 246 1.16 -9.96 19.77
N ALA A 247 2.09 -9.05 20.05
CA ALA A 247 3.36 -8.98 19.32
C ALA A 247 4.17 -10.27 19.49
N LEU A 248 4.25 -10.81 20.72
CA LEU A 248 4.94 -12.07 21.01
C LEU A 248 4.27 -13.28 20.34
N GLU A 249 2.94 -13.34 20.33
CA GLU A 249 2.18 -14.37 19.62
C GLU A 249 2.52 -14.38 18.12
N LEU A 250 2.52 -13.20 17.47
CA LEU A 250 2.88 -13.07 16.06
C LEU A 250 4.37 -13.37 15.80
N GLU A 251 5.28 -12.88 16.65
CA GLU A 251 6.71 -13.17 16.58
C GLU A 251 6.97 -14.68 16.63
N THR A 252 6.30 -15.38 17.53
CA THR A 252 6.37 -16.84 17.69
C THR A 252 5.83 -17.61 16.48
N LEU A 253 4.88 -17.04 15.74
CA LEU A 253 4.33 -17.67 14.54
C LEU A 253 5.21 -17.44 13.30
N LEU A 254 5.87 -16.28 13.22
CA LEU A 254 6.51 -15.82 11.99
C LEU A 254 8.03 -15.96 11.95
N LEU A 255 8.71 -16.07 13.11
CA LEU A 255 10.18 -16.13 13.18
C LEU A 255 10.72 -17.50 13.68
N LYS A 256 9.93 -18.57 13.53
CA LYS A 256 10.39 -19.97 13.80
C LYS A 256 11.10 -20.56 12.58
#